data_AF-A0A1H4BNX1-F1
#
_entry.id   AF-A0A1H4BNX1-F1
#
_cell.length_a   1.000
_cell.length_b   1.000
_cell.length_c   1.000
_cell.angle_alpha   90.00
_cell.angle_beta   90.00
_cell.angle_gamma   90.00
#
_symmetry.space_group_name_H-M   'P 1'
#
loop_
_entity.id
_entity.type
_entity.pdbx_description
1 polymer ?
#
loop_
_entity_poly.entity_id
_entity_poly.type
_entity_poly.pdbx_seq_one_letter_code
_entity_poly.pdbx_strand_id
1 'polypeptide(L)'
;MLNKKYNELKLSKEKMYYICHPLTTYGDEDINRLMEQDLVKEILDIQPGVGLVRPFEILPEDVDESEAMGVCLKLLKMCDGIILMQNWERSEGCREEVVQAVRDEQEILVFENIVRSRG
;
A
#
# COMPACT_ATOMS: atom_id res chain seq x y z
N MET A 1 -20.79 4.25 26.47
CA MET A 1 -20.92 3.48 25.21
C MET A 1 -20.74 4.45 24.04
N LEU A 2 -19.54 4.53 23.47
CA LEU A 2 -19.28 5.42 22.32
C LEU A 2 -19.75 4.71 21.05
N ASN A 3 -20.89 5.17 20.54
CA ASN A 3 -21.52 4.72 19.31
C ASN A 3 -20.71 5.27 18.13
N LYS A 4 -19.59 4.64 17.79
CA LYS A 4 -18.80 5.03 16.62
C LYS A 4 -19.33 4.30 15.40
N LYS A 5 -20.23 4.97 14.67
CA LYS A 5 -20.40 4.75 13.24
C LYS A 5 -19.08 5.15 12.58
N TYR A 6 -18.15 4.21 12.47
CA TYR A 6 -17.00 4.37 11.60
C TYR A 6 -17.50 4.14 10.18
N ASN A 7 -17.55 5.20 9.38
CA ASN A 7 -17.95 5.08 7.99
C ASN A 7 -16.90 4.27 7.23
N GLU A 8 -17.35 3.30 6.45
CA GLU A 8 -16.52 2.54 5.49
C GLU A 8 -15.72 3.50 4.60
N LEU A 9 -14.45 3.18 4.36
CA LEU A 9 -13.61 4.00 3.48
C LEU A 9 -13.76 3.53 2.03
N LYS A 10 -14.34 4.39 1.19
CA LYS A 10 -14.44 4.16 -0.26
C LYS A 10 -13.31 4.84 -1.00
N LEU A 11 -12.60 4.06 -1.81
CA LEU A 11 -11.57 4.51 -2.73
C LEU A 11 -12.21 5.14 -3.97
N SER A 12 -11.58 6.18 -4.50
CA SER A 12 -11.97 6.77 -5.77
C SER A 12 -11.48 5.90 -6.94
N LYS A 13 -12.30 5.73 -7.97
CA LYS A 13 -11.89 5.05 -9.22
C LYS A 13 -11.06 5.93 -10.15
N GLU A 14 -11.08 7.25 -9.92
CA GLU A 14 -10.32 8.23 -10.69
C GLU A 14 -8.92 8.49 -10.11
N LYS A 15 -8.60 7.87 -8.96
CA LYS A 15 -7.33 8.03 -8.26
C LYS A 15 -6.46 6.78 -8.40
N MET A 16 -5.16 6.98 -8.30
CA MET A 16 -4.15 5.93 -8.19
C MET A 16 -3.65 5.83 -6.76
N TYR A 17 -3.61 4.61 -6.21
CA TYR A 17 -3.13 4.35 -4.86
C TYR A 17 -1.91 3.44 -4.88
N TYR A 18 -0.86 3.84 -4.18
CA TYR A 18 0.36 3.06 -3.99
C TYR A 18 0.15 1.97 -2.93
N ILE A 19 0.54 0.73 -3.23
CA ILE A 19 0.53 -0.37 -2.27
C ILE A 19 1.81 -0.35 -1.45
N CYS A 20 1.68 -0.08 -0.14
CA CYS A 20 2.79 -0.10 0.80
C CYS A 20 2.73 -1.38 1.64
N HIS A 21 3.49 -2.39 1.22
CA HIS A 21 3.61 -3.68 1.89
C HIS A 21 5.10 -4.00 2.09
N PRO A 22 5.48 -4.64 3.21
CA PRO A 22 6.86 -5.11 3.40
C PRO A 22 7.38 -5.90 2.19
N LEU A 23 8.55 -5.49 1.68
CA LEU A 23 9.27 -6.13 0.57
C LEU A 23 10.31 -7.12 1.10
N THR A 24 11.49 -6.61 1.46
CA THR A 24 12.68 -7.40 1.78
C THR A 24 13.09 -7.33 3.26
N THR A 25 12.81 -6.20 3.93
CA THR A 25 13.36 -5.91 5.26
C THR A 25 12.57 -6.53 6.42
N TYR A 26 11.46 -7.21 6.15
CA TYR A 26 10.65 -7.88 7.17
C TYR A 26 9.90 -9.09 6.58
N GLY A 27 10.18 -10.28 7.11
CA GLY A 27 9.59 -11.53 6.61
C GLY A 27 10.42 -12.15 5.49
N ASP A 28 9.78 -13.05 4.75
CA ASP A 28 10.33 -13.72 3.57
C ASP A 28 9.74 -13.08 2.31
N GLU A 29 10.56 -12.79 1.31
CA GLU A 29 10.13 -12.02 0.13
C GLU A 29 9.06 -12.74 -0.69
N ASP A 30 9.19 -14.05 -0.90
CA ASP A 30 8.22 -14.84 -1.66
C ASP A 30 6.88 -14.89 -0.92
N ILE A 31 6.93 -15.06 0.40
CA ILE A 31 5.72 -15.01 1.24
C ILE A 31 5.10 -13.61 1.18
N ASN A 32 5.90 -12.54 1.28
CA ASN A 32 5.40 -11.18 1.23
C ASN A 32 4.74 -10.85 -0.11
N ARG A 33 5.31 -11.33 -1.22
CA ARG A 33 4.75 -11.17 -2.57
C ARG A 33 3.39 -11.85 -2.69
N LEU A 34 3.27 -13.09 -2.20
CA LEU A 34 2.01 -13.82 -2.18
C LEU A 34 0.96 -13.13 -1.30
N MET A 35 1.37 -12.67 -0.11
CA MET A 35 0.49 -11.91 0.79
C MET A 35 0.01 -10.61 0.15
N GLU A 36 0.89 -9.84 -0.50
CA GLU A 36 0.49 -8.63 -1.21
C GLU A 36 -0.57 -8.93 -2.27
N GLN A 37 -0.35 -9.98 -3.08
CA GLN A 37 -1.32 -10.41 -4.11
C GLN A 37 -2.70 -10.72 -3.52
N ASP A 38 -2.75 -11.44 -2.41
CA ASP A 38 -4.01 -11.78 -1.73
C ASP A 38 -4.72 -10.53 -1.17
N LEU A 39 -3.97 -9.61 -0.56
CA LEU A 39 -4.52 -8.36 -0.01
C LEU A 39 -5.03 -7.42 -1.11
N VAL A 40 -4.29 -7.32 -2.22
CA VAL A 40 -4.72 -6.56 -3.41
C VAL A 40 -5.99 -7.15 -3.98
N LYS A 41 -6.07 -8.47 -4.10
CA LYS A 41 -7.28 -9.15 -4.57
C LYS A 41 -8.46 -8.86 -3.64
N GLU A 42 -8.26 -8.84 -2.33
CA GLU A 42 -9.33 -8.49 -1.39
C GLU A 42 -9.83 -7.05 -1.58
N ILE A 43 -8.94 -6.08 -1.81
CA ILE A 43 -9.33 -4.70 -2.13
C ILE A 43 -10.18 -4.68 -3.40
N LEU A 44 -9.73 -5.35 -4.47
CA LEU A 44 -10.40 -5.32 -5.77
C LEU A 44 -11.73 -6.08 -5.77
N ASP A 45 -11.86 -7.15 -4.98
CA ASP A 45 -13.12 -7.88 -4.80
C ASP A 45 -14.19 -7.00 -4.14
N ILE A 46 -13.79 -6.07 -3.25
CA ILE A 46 -14.69 -5.17 -2.53
C ILE A 46 -14.91 -3.85 -3.30
N GLN A 47 -13.86 -3.32 -3.92
CA GLN A 47 -13.84 -2.01 -4.58
C GLN A 47 -13.31 -2.14 -6.02
N PRO A 48 -14.10 -2.75 -6.92
CA PRO A 48 -13.65 -3.06 -8.27
C PRO A 48 -13.42 -1.80 -9.12
N GLY A 49 -12.32 -1.79 -9.88
CA GLY A 49 -11.96 -0.72 -10.81
C GLY A 49 -11.19 0.44 -10.18
N VAL A 50 -10.64 0.26 -8.98
CA VAL A 50 -9.68 1.21 -8.38
C VAL A 50 -8.30 1.00 -8.99
N GLY A 51 -7.57 2.10 -9.21
CA GLY A 51 -6.19 2.07 -9.67
C GLY A 51 -5.21 1.78 -8.53
N LEU A 52 -4.46 0.68 -8.63
CA LEU A 52 -3.45 0.27 -7.65
C LEU A 52 -2.07 0.19 -8.31
N VAL A 53 -1.08 0.84 -7.72
CA VAL A 53 0.33 0.74 -8.13
C VAL A 53 1.04 -0.20 -7.19
N ARG A 54 1.61 -1.28 -7.73
CA ARG A 54 2.21 -2.40 -6.99
C ARG A 54 3.71 -2.45 -7.24
N PRO A 55 4.56 -2.02 -6.29
CA PRO A 55 6.01 -1.94 -6.48
C PRO A 55 6.65 -3.28 -6.84
N PHE A 56 6.19 -4.37 -6.21
CA PHE A 56 6.66 -5.74 -6.46
C PHE A 56 6.59 -6.20 -7.92
N GLU A 57 5.67 -5.65 -8.72
CA GLU A 57 5.48 -6.01 -10.14
C GLU A 57 6.31 -5.12 -11.08
N ILE A 58 6.88 -4.02 -10.57
CA ILE A 58 7.57 -2.99 -11.36
C ILE A 58 9.08 -3.02 -11.11
N LEU A 59 9.49 -3.35 -9.88
CA LEU A 59 10.91 -3.44 -9.53
C LEU A 59 11.60 -4.61 -10.28
N PRO A 60 12.81 -4.40 -10.82
CA PRO A 60 13.63 -5.50 -11.33
C PRO A 60 14.02 -6.49 -10.22
N GLU A 61 14.21 -7.77 -10.54
CA GLU A 61 14.57 -8.79 -9.55
C GLU A 61 15.95 -8.56 -8.90
N ASP A 62 16.92 -8.01 -9.64
CA ASP A 62 18.31 -7.82 -9.19
C ASP A 62 18.67 -6.35 -8.89
N VAL A 63 17.69 -5.53 -8.51
CA VAL A 63 17.93 -4.11 -8.21
C VAL A 63 18.56 -3.93 -6.82
N ASP A 64 19.51 -3.01 -6.70
CA ASP A 64 20.06 -2.62 -5.39
C ASP A 64 18.98 -1.96 -4.51
N GLU A 65 19.03 -2.18 -3.20
CA GLU A 65 18.02 -1.68 -2.26
C GLU A 65 17.83 -0.16 -2.32
N SER A 66 18.91 0.61 -2.45
CA SER A 66 18.81 2.07 -2.57
C SER A 66 18.21 2.50 -3.89
N GLU A 67 18.50 1.78 -4.98
CA GLU A 67 17.91 2.05 -6.29
C GLU A 67 16.44 1.65 -6.31
N ALA A 68 16.09 0.52 -5.70
CA ALA A 68 14.72 0.06 -5.50
C ALA A 68 13.90 1.10 -4.77
N MET A 69 14.41 1.62 -3.65
CA MET A 69 13.76 2.69 -2.89
C MET A 69 13.59 3.95 -3.74
N GLY A 70 14.61 4.33 -4.51
CA GLY A 70 14.53 5.45 -5.45
C GLY A 70 13.41 5.29 -6.50
N VAL A 71 13.14 4.06 -6.95
CA VAL A 71 12.00 3.74 -7.84
C VAL A 71 10.67 3.79 -7.07
N CYS A 72 10.59 3.15 -5.90
CA CYS A 72 9.40 3.17 -5.03
C CYS A 72 8.91 4.59 -4.73
N LEU A 73 9.82 5.48 -4.32
CA LEU A 73 9.47 6.87 -4.02
C LEU A 73 9.01 7.66 -5.25
N LYS A 74 9.51 7.34 -6.46
CA LYS A 74 9.01 7.94 -7.71
C LYS A 74 7.62 7.42 -8.06
N LEU A 75 7.39 6.11 -7.92
CA LEU A 75 6.07 5.50 -8.11
C LEU A 75 5.04 6.08 -7.15
N LEU A 76 5.39 6.19 -5.87
CA LEU A 76 4.57 6.80 -4.84
C LEU A 76 4.19 8.24 -5.19
N LYS A 77 5.15 9.06 -5.62
CA LYS A 77 4.90 10.47 -6.02
C LYS A 77 3.94 10.64 -7.20
N MET A 78 3.76 9.62 -8.03
CA MET A 78 2.81 9.64 -9.14
C MET A 78 1.39 9.24 -8.71
N CYS A 79 1.22 8.78 -7.47
CA CYS A 79 -0.06 8.35 -6.92
C CYS A 79 -0.75 9.49 -6.15
N ASP A 80 -2.07 9.40 -6.01
CA ASP A 80 -2.87 10.34 -5.20
C ASP A 80 -2.85 9.98 -3.71
N GLY A 81 -2.50 8.74 -3.40
CA GLY A 81 -2.45 8.23 -2.03
C GLY A 81 -1.66 6.94 -1.89
N ILE A 82 -1.50 6.52 -0.64
CA ILE A 82 -0.80 5.32 -0.21
C ILE A 82 -1.75 4.47 0.64
N ILE A 83 -1.76 3.17 0.40
CA ILE A 83 -2.47 2.18 1.22
C ILE A 83 -1.45 1.40 2.04
N LEU A 84 -1.50 1.62 3.34
CA LEU A 84 -0.68 0.96 4.34
C LEU A 84 -1.25 -0.44 4.60
N MET A 85 -0.50 -1.46 4.20
CA MET A 85 -0.84 -2.86 4.41
C MET A 85 -0.38 -3.36 5.77
N GLN A 86 -0.80 -4.56 6.12
CA GLN A 86 -0.40 -5.21 7.36
C GLN A 86 1.13 -5.22 7.53
N ASN A 87 1.60 -4.96 8.75
CA ASN A 87 3.01 -4.93 9.13
C ASN A 87 3.90 -3.87 8.45
N TRP A 88 3.33 -2.89 7.74
CA TRP A 88 4.11 -1.80 7.10
C TRP A 88 5.09 -1.12 8.08
N GLU A 89 4.69 -0.90 9.33
CA GLU A 89 5.52 -0.25 10.36
C GLU A 89 6.82 -1.00 10.69
N ARG A 90 6.88 -2.29 10.35
CA ARG A 90 8.04 -3.16 10.61
C ARG A 90 9.05 -3.14 9.46
N SER A 91 8.69 -2.62 8.29
CA SER A 91 9.62 -2.46 7.17
C SER A 91 10.27 -1.08 7.20
N GLU A 92 11.58 -1.02 6.97
CA GLU A 92 12.30 0.24 6.84
C GLU A 92 11.83 1.00 5.60
N GLY A 93 11.77 0.32 4.45
CA GLY A 93 11.28 0.91 3.21
C GLY A 93 9.85 1.46 3.31
N CYS A 94 8.93 0.70 3.92
CA CYS A 94 7.57 1.21 4.13
C CYS A 94 7.53 2.47 5.01
N ARG A 95 8.37 2.55 6.05
CA ARG A 95 8.43 3.75 6.89
C ARG A 95 8.95 4.96 6.11
N GLU A 96 9.92 4.77 5.22
CA GLU A 96 10.40 5.84 4.33
C GLU A 96 9.31 6.32 3.36
N GLU A 97 8.56 5.38 2.77
CA GLU A 97 7.40 5.68 1.92
C GLU A 97 6.34 6.49 2.67
N VAL A 98 6.03 6.14 3.92
CA VAL A 98 5.07 6.92 4.73
C VAL A 98 5.58 8.32 5.03
N VAL A 99 6.85 8.47 5.39
CA VAL A 99 7.46 9.79 5.60
C VAL A 99 7.35 10.63 4.33
N GLN A 100 7.62 10.02 3.17
CA GLN A 100 7.47 10.68 1.88
C GLN A 100 6.01 11.07 1.60
N ALA A 101 5.05 10.19 1.84
CA ALA A 101 3.63 10.47 1.62
C ALA A 101 3.11 11.60 2.52
N VAL A 102 3.54 11.64 3.78
CA VAL A 102 3.23 12.74 4.71
C VAL A 102 3.81 14.06 4.19
N ARG A 103 5.07 14.05 3.73
CA ARG A 103 5.73 15.26 3.24
C ARG A 103 5.05 15.84 2.00
N ASP A 104 4.57 14.97 1.12
CA ASP A 104 3.93 15.37 -0.13
C ASP A 104 2.39 15.52 0.02
N GLU A 105 1.89 15.49 1.27
CA GLU A 105 0.47 15.68 1.63
C GLU A 105 -0.48 14.69 0.90
N GLN A 106 0.00 13.47 0.64
CA GLN A 106 -0.78 12.43 -0.03
C GLN A 106 -1.84 11.83 0.91
N GLU A 107 -2.88 11.25 0.31
CA GLU A 107 -3.90 10.53 1.08
C GLU A 107 -3.29 9.27 1.71
N ILE A 108 -3.34 9.15 3.04
CA ILE A 108 -2.82 7.98 3.77
C ILE A 108 -4.00 7.12 4.22
N LEU A 109 -4.07 5.90 3.69
CA LEU A 109 -5.14 4.95 3.90
C LEU A 109 -4.61 3.69 4.57
N VAL A 110 -5.46 3.06 5.39
CA VAL A 110 -5.10 1.84 6.13
C VAL A 110 -5.98 0.70 5.63
N PHE A 111 -5.37 -0.41 5.23
CA PHE A 111 -6.03 -1.56 4.60
C PHE A 111 -7.29 -2.01 5.36
N GLU A 112 -7.20 -2.14 6.68
CA GLU A 112 -8.31 -2.63 7.51
C GLU A 112 -9.54 -1.72 7.41
N ASN A 113 -9.36 -0.41 7.19
CA ASN A 113 -10.48 0.53 7.04
C ASN A 113 -11.16 0.41 5.67
N ILE A 114 -10.48 -0.17 4.68
CA ILE A 114 -10.98 -0.41 3.32
C ILE A 114 -11.79 -1.70 3.27
N VAL A 115 -11.29 -2.78 3.91
CA VAL A 115 -11.90 -4.12 3.82
C VAL A 115 -12.92 -4.43 4.92
N ARG A 116 -13.04 -3.57 5.94
CA ARG A 116 -14.03 -3.70 7.03
C ARG A 116 -15.49 -3.71 6.58
N SER A 117 -15.80 -3.43 5.32
CA SER A 117 -17.14 -3.54 4.73
C SER A 117 -17.65 -4.99 4.54
N ARG A 118 -16.87 -6.01 4.93
CA ARG A 118 -17.30 -7.43 4.96
C ARG A 118 -17.89 -7.88 6.30
N GLY A 119 -18.16 -6.97 7.24
CA GLY A 119 -18.75 -7.24 8.55
C GLY A 119 -20.27 -7.13 8.60
#